data_AF-A0A2G2F755-F1
#
_entry.id   AF-A0A2G2F755-F1
#
_cell.length_a   1.000
_cell.length_b   1.000
_cell.length_c   1.000
_cell.angle_alpha   90.00
_cell.angle_beta   90.00
_cell.angle_gamma   90.00
#
_symmetry.space_group_name_H-M   'P 1'
#
loop_
_entity.id
_entity.type
_entity.pdbx_description
1 polymer ?
#
loop_
_entity_poly.entity_id
_entity_poly.type
_entity_poly.pdbx_seq_one_letter_code
_entity_poly.pdbx_strand_id
1 'polypeptide(L)'
;MVSFTSFVGSFPCVAFSGSRVGGSSASVSCRAFLPFLGGFRGSVAVGCASGVDSLVRSAFPSASVFSVSSFLVGGRVSRASFARRSSALVSWCASRSGLLVAFPLGACPSGVRVSSSFRGCGSGSWGSVALALGLGCSVLVVSPAGVSSAWFGSLSSRFRCVGSAPCGGLLWVASPVPFPALPACGQLSLF
;
A
#
# COMPACT_ATOMS: atom_id res chain seq x y z
N MET A 1 5.54 -8.17 -22.07
CA MET A 1 5.99 -7.55 -20.81
C MET A 1 4.88 -6.62 -20.35
N VAL A 2 4.47 -6.65 -19.08
CA VAL A 2 3.46 -5.70 -18.56
C VAL A 2 4.23 -4.54 -17.94
N SER A 3 4.02 -3.32 -18.45
CA SER A 3 4.64 -2.14 -17.85
C SER A 3 4.02 -1.87 -16.48
N PHE A 4 4.81 -1.30 -15.58
CA PHE A 4 4.34 -0.92 -14.25
C PHE A 4 3.10 0.00 -14.30
N THR A 5 3.10 1.00 -15.19
CA THR A 5 1.98 1.93 -15.35
C THR A 5 0.74 1.23 -15.89
N SER A 6 0.88 0.28 -16.83
CA SER A 6 -0.25 -0.53 -17.30
C SER A 6 -0.79 -1.45 -16.20
N PHE A 7 0.07 -2.01 -15.34
CA PHE A 7 -0.35 -2.80 -14.20
C PHE A 7 -1.22 -1.99 -13.24
N VAL A 8 -0.75 -0.81 -12.80
CA VAL A 8 -1.54 0.04 -11.90
C VAL A 8 -2.78 0.60 -12.61
N GLY A 9 -2.67 0.94 -13.88
CA GLY A 9 -3.76 1.41 -14.72
C GLY A 9 -4.89 0.39 -14.95
N SER A 10 -4.65 -0.90 -14.69
CA SER A 10 -5.68 -1.94 -14.76
C SER A 10 -6.68 -1.90 -13.59
N PHE A 11 -6.37 -1.14 -12.53
CA PHE A 11 -7.24 -1.00 -11.37
C PHE A 11 -8.12 0.26 -11.48
N PRO A 12 -9.41 0.18 -11.13
CA PRO A 12 -10.31 1.34 -11.17
C PRO A 12 -9.98 2.37 -10.08
N CYS A 13 -9.32 1.94 -9.00
CA CYS A 13 -8.84 2.83 -7.95
C CYS A 13 -7.56 2.33 -7.28
N VAL A 14 -6.85 3.27 -6.67
CA VAL A 14 -5.62 3.02 -5.91
C VAL A 14 -5.72 3.69 -4.54
N ALA A 15 -5.47 2.93 -3.48
CA ALA A 15 -5.36 3.44 -2.13
C ALA A 15 -3.90 3.41 -1.67
N PHE A 16 -3.48 4.41 -0.91
CA PHE A 16 -2.10 4.52 -0.41
C PHE A 16 -2.03 4.39 1.12
N SER A 17 -1.07 3.61 1.61
CA SER A 17 -0.77 3.50 3.05
C SER A 17 0.74 3.52 3.28
N GLY A 18 1.21 4.17 4.34
CA GLY A 18 2.64 4.18 4.62
C GLY A 18 3.04 4.87 5.91
N SER A 19 4.36 5.03 6.06
CA SER A 19 4.96 5.69 7.22
C SER A 19 4.55 7.16 7.34
N ARG A 20 4.38 7.61 8.59
CA ARG A 20 4.14 9.03 8.94
C ARG A 20 5.42 9.83 9.09
N VAL A 21 6.56 9.14 9.16
CA VAL A 21 7.88 9.72 9.40
C VAL A 21 8.37 10.35 8.09
N GLY A 22 8.40 11.68 8.03
CA GLY A 22 8.95 12.42 6.90
C GLY A 22 10.44 12.12 6.71
N GLY A 23 10.93 12.16 5.47
CA GLY A 23 12.33 11.88 5.13
C GLY A 23 12.76 10.41 5.28
N SER A 24 11.87 9.53 5.75
CA SER A 24 12.16 8.11 5.88
C SER A 24 12.30 7.39 4.52
N SER A 25 12.91 6.20 4.53
CA SER A 25 13.03 5.33 3.35
C SER A 25 11.68 5.03 2.68
N ALA A 26 10.60 4.92 3.47
CA ALA A 26 9.23 4.80 2.97
C ALA A 26 8.78 6.05 2.19
N SER A 27 9.08 7.25 2.70
CA SER A 27 8.75 8.51 2.03
C SER A 27 9.59 8.72 0.77
N VAL A 28 10.88 8.37 0.80
CA VAL A 28 11.77 8.39 -0.38
C VAL A 28 11.25 7.43 -1.45
N SER A 29 10.87 6.21 -1.05
CA SER A 29 10.28 5.22 -1.96
C SER A 29 8.98 5.73 -2.59
N CYS A 30 8.10 6.33 -1.80
CA CYS A 30 6.88 6.94 -2.31
C CYS A 30 7.17 8.08 -3.28
N ARG A 31 8.12 8.97 -2.99
CA ARG A 31 8.46 10.10 -3.87
C ARG A 31 8.99 9.63 -5.22
N ALA A 32 9.83 8.60 -5.24
CA ALA A 32 10.35 8.01 -6.48
C ALA A 32 9.26 7.27 -7.26
N PHE A 33 8.25 6.74 -6.58
CA PHE A 33 7.16 5.97 -7.16
C PHE A 33 6.09 6.84 -7.84
N LEU A 34 5.71 7.97 -7.23
CA LEU A 34 4.57 8.79 -7.68
C LEU A 34 4.63 9.27 -9.14
N PRO A 35 5.79 9.68 -9.72
CA PRO A 35 5.86 10.10 -11.11
C PRO A 35 5.36 9.06 -12.12
N PHE A 36 5.50 7.77 -11.81
CA PHE A 36 5.05 6.67 -12.69
C PHE A 36 3.52 6.52 -12.74
N LEU A 37 2.81 7.21 -11.84
CA LEU A 37 1.35 7.25 -11.78
C LEU A 37 0.77 8.58 -12.28
N GLY A 38 1.57 9.48 -12.86
CA GLY A 38 1.10 10.76 -13.36
C GLY A 38 0.00 10.66 -14.43
N GLY A 39 -0.05 9.54 -15.17
CA GLY A 39 -1.11 9.24 -16.15
C GLY A 39 -2.29 8.43 -15.61
N PHE A 40 -2.32 8.11 -14.31
CA PHE A 40 -3.39 7.29 -13.74
C PHE A 40 -4.72 8.05 -13.75
N ARG A 41 -5.74 7.47 -14.39
CA ARG A 41 -7.07 8.08 -14.56
C ARG A 41 -8.13 7.60 -13.56
N GLY A 42 -7.81 6.58 -12.77
CA GLY A 42 -8.72 6.05 -11.76
C GLY A 42 -8.77 6.92 -10.50
N SER A 43 -9.60 6.49 -9.54
CA SER A 43 -9.74 7.21 -8.27
C SER A 43 -8.58 6.92 -7.34
N VAL A 44 -8.03 7.97 -6.71
CA VAL A 44 -6.99 7.84 -5.70
C VAL A 44 -7.57 8.11 -4.31
N ALA A 45 -7.22 7.29 -3.33
CA ALA A 45 -7.55 7.52 -1.93
C ALA A 45 -6.32 7.40 -1.03
N VAL A 46 -6.32 8.18 0.04
CA VAL A 46 -5.22 8.20 1.01
C VAL A 46 -5.71 8.68 2.37
N GLY A 47 -4.92 8.46 3.40
CA GLY A 47 -5.18 9.05 4.70
C GLY A 47 -4.73 10.51 4.83
N CYS A 48 -4.98 11.07 6.02
CA CYS A 48 -4.62 12.44 6.36
C CYS A 48 -3.27 12.61 7.08
N ALA A 49 -2.43 11.58 7.20
CA ALA A 49 -1.19 11.70 7.97
C ALA A 49 -0.12 12.55 7.24
N SER A 50 0.95 12.85 7.97
CA SER A 50 2.24 13.27 7.40
C SER A 50 2.93 12.12 6.66
N GLY A 51 4.09 12.40 6.05
CA GLY A 51 4.89 11.39 5.37
C GLY A 51 4.27 10.95 4.05
N VAL A 52 4.09 9.64 3.86
CA VAL A 52 3.55 9.05 2.62
C VAL A 52 2.19 9.65 2.26
N ASP A 53 1.28 9.75 3.23
CA ASP A 53 -0.06 10.31 3.04
C ASP A 53 0.00 11.75 2.48
N SER A 54 0.92 12.59 2.97
CA SER A 54 1.08 13.98 2.48
C SER A 54 1.70 14.07 1.09
N LEU A 55 2.64 13.17 0.74
CA LEU A 55 3.24 13.12 -0.60
C LEU A 55 2.20 12.75 -1.66
N VAL A 56 1.37 11.75 -1.36
CA VAL A 56 0.29 11.30 -2.26
C VAL A 56 -0.73 12.42 -2.47
N ARG A 57 -1.16 13.12 -1.40
CA ARG A 57 -2.08 14.27 -1.53
C ARG A 57 -1.50 15.40 -2.38
N SER A 58 -0.19 15.60 -2.32
CA SER A 58 0.48 16.61 -3.14
C SER A 58 0.52 16.22 -4.62
N ALA A 59 0.76 14.93 -4.91
CA ALA A 59 0.78 14.40 -6.28
C ALA A 59 -0.62 14.22 -6.89
N PHE A 60 -1.63 13.96 -6.05
CA PHE A 60 -3.03 13.77 -6.46
C PHE A 60 -3.95 14.71 -5.66
N PRO A 61 -4.06 15.99 -6.05
CA PRO A 61 -4.89 16.96 -5.34
C PRO A 61 -6.37 16.57 -5.25
N SER A 62 -6.86 15.78 -6.21
CA SER A 62 -8.24 15.25 -6.24
C SER A 62 -8.43 13.95 -5.46
N ALA A 63 -7.42 13.49 -4.70
CA ALA A 63 -7.53 12.25 -3.93
C ALA A 63 -8.61 12.34 -2.83
N SER A 64 -9.34 11.24 -2.64
CA SER A 64 -10.24 11.07 -1.51
C SER A 64 -9.45 10.92 -0.21
N VAL A 65 -9.57 11.88 0.71
CA VAL A 65 -8.79 11.91 1.96
C VAL A 65 -9.60 11.37 3.14
N PHE A 66 -9.13 10.27 3.72
CA PHE A 66 -9.70 9.68 4.93
C PHE A 66 -9.10 10.36 6.16
N SER A 67 -9.81 11.36 6.69
CA SER A 67 -9.40 12.11 7.88
C SER A 67 -9.66 11.34 9.16
N VAL A 68 -8.67 11.29 10.06
CA VAL A 68 -8.83 10.66 11.39
C VAL A 68 -9.91 11.35 12.23
N SER A 69 -10.17 12.65 11.98
CA SER A 69 -11.23 13.40 12.66
C SER A 69 -12.63 12.90 12.34
N SER A 70 -12.82 12.17 11.24
CA SER A 70 -14.10 11.53 10.88
C SER A 70 -14.32 10.20 11.60
N PHE A 71 -13.33 9.70 12.35
CA PHE A 71 -13.36 8.37 12.97
C PHE A 71 -13.06 8.42 14.48
N LEU A 72 -13.53 9.47 15.16
CA LEU A 72 -13.34 9.63 16.61
C LEU A 72 -13.94 8.45 17.38
N VAL A 73 -13.30 8.12 18.50
CA VAL A 73 -13.78 7.08 19.42
C VAL A 73 -13.98 7.75 20.77
N GLY A 74 -15.23 7.79 21.25
CA GLY A 74 -15.59 8.56 22.43
C GLY A 74 -15.32 10.07 22.27
N GLY A 75 -15.57 10.63 21.07
CA GLY A 75 -15.41 12.06 20.80
C GLY A 75 -13.98 12.58 20.68
N ARG A 76 -12.96 11.70 20.75
CA ARG A 76 -11.54 12.10 20.67
C ARG A 76 -10.73 11.26 19.67
N VAL A 77 -9.60 11.82 19.24
CA VAL A 77 -8.62 11.10 18.43
C VAL A 77 -7.87 10.12 19.34
N SER A 78 -7.88 8.84 18.96
CA SER A 78 -7.18 7.77 19.68
C SER A 78 -6.49 6.81 18.71
N ARG A 79 -5.73 5.85 19.24
CA ARG A 79 -5.19 4.74 18.43
C ARG A 79 -6.29 4.01 17.66
N ALA A 80 -7.45 3.80 18.27
CA ALA A 80 -8.60 3.17 17.63
C ALA A 80 -9.15 4.03 16.48
N SER A 81 -9.08 5.37 16.58
CA SER A 81 -9.49 6.28 15.48
C SER A 81 -8.61 6.11 14.25
N PHE A 82 -7.29 5.98 14.43
CA PHE A 82 -6.38 5.71 13.32
C PHE A 82 -6.59 4.32 12.70
N ALA A 83 -6.87 3.31 13.53
CA ALA A 83 -7.23 1.98 13.05
C ALA A 83 -8.51 2.03 12.21
N ARG A 84 -9.59 2.66 12.72
CA ARG A 84 -10.86 2.85 12.00
C ARG A 84 -10.68 3.60 10.68
N ARG A 85 -9.90 4.68 10.67
CA ARG A 85 -9.55 5.43 9.47
C ARG A 85 -8.85 4.55 8.44
N SER A 86 -7.89 3.74 8.88
CA SER A 86 -7.14 2.84 7.99
C SER A 86 -8.03 1.71 7.47
N SER A 87 -8.90 1.16 8.31
CA SER A 87 -9.92 0.19 7.90
C SER A 87 -10.83 0.75 6.82
N ALA A 88 -11.35 1.98 7.02
CA ALA A 88 -12.25 2.61 6.06
C ALA A 88 -11.59 2.83 4.70
N LEU A 89 -10.32 3.26 4.68
CA LEU A 89 -9.54 3.40 3.44
C LEU A 89 -9.36 2.04 2.72
N VAL A 90 -9.00 0.99 3.46
CA VAL A 90 -8.80 -0.35 2.88
C VAL A 90 -10.13 -0.94 2.40
N SER A 91 -11.22 -0.79 3.16
CA SER A 91 -12.56 -1.20 2.76
C SER A 91 -13.04 -0.45 1.51
N TRP A 92 -12.77 0.85 1.39
CA TRP A 92 -13.07 1.62 0.18
C TRP A 92 -12.33 1.09 -1.05
N CYS A 93 -11.08 0.66 -0.87
CA CYS A 93 -10.26 0.08 -1.94
C CYS A 93 -10.80 -1.30 -2.34
N ALA A 94 -11.02 -2.18 -1.34
CA ALA A 94 -11.51 -3.54 -1.55
C ALA A 94 -12.88 -3.55 -2.22
N SER A 95 -13.82 -2.69 -1.79
CA SER A 95 -15.18 -2.63 -2.36
C SER A 95 -15.23 -2.15 -3.81
N ARG A 96 -14.11 -1.70 -4.35
CA ARG A 96 -13.96 -1.21 -5.74
C ARG A 96 -12.99 -2.07 -6.54
N SER A 97 -12.60 -3.24 -6.03
CA SER A 97 -11.58 -4.08 -6.68
C SER A 97 -10.28 -3.32 -6.97
N GLY A 98 -9.92 -2.41 -6.06
CA GLY A 98 -8.74 -1.55 -6.21
C GLY A 98 -7.43 -2.20 -5.79
N LEU A 99 -6.36 -1.41 -5.95
CA LEU A 99 -5.01 -1.74 -5.50
C LEU A 99 -4.63 -0.95 -4.25
N LEU A 100 -4.27 -1.62 -3.17
CA LEU A 100 -3.58 -0.99 -2.05
C LEU A 100 -2.08 -0.92 -2.33
N VAL A 101 -1.52 0.28 -2.44
CA VAL A 101 -0.06 0.51 -2.50
C VAL A 101 0.44 0.88 -1.11
N ALA A 102 1.36 0.08 -0.58
CA ALA A 102 1.91 0.25 0.75
C ALA A 102 3.41 0.56 0.76
N PHE A 103 3.79 1.53 1.60
CA PHE A 103 5.18 1.97 1.84
C PHE A 103 5.51 1.80 3.33
N PRO A 104 5.81 0.58 3.81
CA PRO A 104 6.18 0.33 5.19
C PRO A 104 7.56 0.92 5.51
N LEU A 105 7.76 1.35 6.77
CA LEU A 105 9.06 1.85 7.24
C LEU A 105 10.03 0.72 7.60
N GLY A 106 9.53 -0.33 8.21
CA GLY A 106 10.31 -1.42 8.78
C GLY A 106 9.61 -2.76 8.61
N ALA A 107 10.22 -3.81 9.16
CA ALA A 107 9.76 -5.18 8.98
C ALA A 107 8.35 -5.40 9.50
N CYS A 108 7.65 -6.37 8.91
CA CYS A 108 6.34 -6.81 9.33
C CYS A 108 6.42 -7.35 10.77
N PRO A 109 5.69 -6.76 11.74
CA PRO A 109 5.71 -7.25 13.11
C PRO A 109 5.24 -8.71 13.17
N SER A 110 5.86 -9.50 14.05
CA SER A 110 5.64 -10.96 14.15
C SER A 110 4.19 -11.36 14.46
N GLY A 111 3.38 -10.47 15.02
CA GLY A 111 1.96 -10.69 15.32
C GLY A 111 0.99 -10.35 14.18
N VAL A 112 1.44 -9.68 13.11
CA VAL A 112 0.57 -9.33 11.97
C VAL A 112 0.23 -10.59 11.20
N ARG A 113 -1.06 -10.81 10.91
CA ARG A 113 -1.58 -11.92 10.11
C ARG A 113 -2.70 -11.40 9.22
N VAL A 114 -2.91 -12.05 8.08
CA VAL A 114 -4.08 -11.80 7.22
C VAL A 114 -5.36 -11.88 8.05
N SER A 115 -6.24 -10.89 7.93
CA SER A 115 -7.42 -10.75 8.80
C SER A 115 -8.48 -9.89 8.13
N SER A 116 -9.76 -10.18 8.36
CA SER A 116 -10.90 -9.32 7.97
C SER A 116 -11.12 -8.14 8.93
N SER A 117 -10.35 -8.08 10.01
CA SER A 117 -10.35 -7.00 11.00
C SER A 117 -8.95 -6.39 11.14
N PHE A 118 -8.89 -5.07 11.33
CA PHE A 118 -7.61 -4.35 11.38
C PHE A 118 -6.79 -4.72 12.62
N ARG A 119 -5.59 -5.27 12.40
CA ARG A 119 -4.62 -5.57 13.46
C ARG A 119 -3.20 -5.26 12.97
N GLY A 120 -2.68 -4.10 13.36
CA GLY A 120 -1.36 -3.64 12.92
C GLY A 120 -0.18 -4.05 13.80
N CYS A 121 -0.42 -4.55 15.02
CA CYS A 121 0.64 -4.98 15.96
C CYS A 121 1.82 -3.98 16.07
N GLY A 122 1.51 -2.68 16.14
CA GLY A 122 2.51 -1.60 16.20
C GLY A 122 2.84 -0.93 14.86
N SER A 123 2.46 -1.52 13.72
CA SER A 123 2.61 -0.92 12.39
C SER A 123 1.28 -0.72 11.67
N GLY A 124 0.94 0.54 11.38
CA GLY A 124 -0.29 0.89 10.66
C GLY A 124 -0.29 0.43 9.19
N SER A 125 0.85 0.51 8.52
CA SER A 125 0.97 0.09 7.11
C SER A 125 0.85 -1.43 6.97
N TRP A 126 1.52 -2.21 7.83
CA TRP A 126 1.37 -3.67 7.83
C TRP A 126 -0.03 -4.11 8.27
N GLY A 127 -0.67 -3.40 9.19
CA GLY A 127 -2.09 -3.62 9.51
C GLY A 127 -3.02 -3.37 8.33
N SER A 128 -2.73 -2.36 7.51
CA SER A 128 -3.50 -2.07 6.29
C SER A 128 -3.30 -3.17 5.24
N VAL A 129 -2.06 -3.64 5.06
CA VAL A 129 -1.72 -4.76 4.17
C VAL A 129 -2.45 -6.03 4.59
N ALA A 130 -2.35 -6.41 5.86
CA ALA A 130 -3.00 -7.60 6.39
C ALA A 130 -4.52 -7.57 6.24
N LEU A 131 -5.13 -6.40 6.46
CA LEU A 131 -6.56 -6.20 6.24
C LEU A 131 -6.92 -6.29 4.75
N ALA A 132 -6.15 -5.65 3.88
CA ALA A 132 -6.41 -5.68 2.43
C ALA A 132 -6.38 -7.12 1.89
N LEU A 133 -5.38 -7.90 2.30
CA LEU A 133 -5.31 -9.32 1.96
C LEU A 133 -6.51 -10.10 2.48
N GLY A 134 -6.96 -9.82 3.72
CA GLY A 134 -8.11 -10.49 4.32
C GLY A 134 -9.45 -10.12 3.69
N LEU A 135 -9.54 -8.95 3.06
CA LEU A 135 -10.70 -8.50 2.30
C LEU A 135 -10.62 -8.85 0.81
N GLY A 136 -9.59 -9.59 0.37
CA GLY A 136 -9.43 -9.95 -1.04
C GLY A 136 -9.13 -8.75 -1.94
N CYS A 137 -8.35 -7.78 -1.45
CA CYS A 137 -7.84 -6.67 -2.25
C CYS A 137 -6.44 -7.01 -2.80
N SER A 138 -6.12 -6.50 -3.99
CA SER A 138 -4.75 -6.58 -4.50
C SER A 138 -3.84 -5.63 -3.72
N VAL A 139 -2.63 -6.07 -3.40
CA VAL A 139 -1.66 -5.29 -2.64
C VAL A 139 -0.34 -5.23 -3.38
N LEU A 140 0.20 -4.01 -3.50
CA LEU A 140 1.55 -3.74 -3.94
C LEU A 140 2.33 -3.14 -2.77
N VAL A 141 3.40 -3.80 -2.33
CA VAL A 141 4.34 -3.26 -1.36
C VAL A 141 5.59 -2.79 -2.10
N VAL A 142 5.97 -1.53 -1.89
CA VAL A 142 7.22 -0.96 -2.40
C VAL A 142 8.22 -0.95 -1.25
N SER A 143 9.24 -1.81 -1.33
CA SER A 143 10.30 -1.88 -0.33
C SER A 143 11.47 -0.99 -0.73
N PRO A 144 12.21 -0.40 0.23
CA PRO A 144 13.47 0.28 -0.07
C PRO A 144 14.57 -0.72 -0.49
N ALA A 145 15.70 -0.19 -0.95
CA ALA A 145 16.89 -0.98 -1.30
C ALA A 145 17.39 -1.84 -0.11
N GLY A 146 17.93 -3.01 -0.41
CA GLY A 146 18.50 -3.94 0.58
C GLY A 146 17.50 -4.77 1.38
N VAL A 147 16.19 -4.68 1.07
CA VAL A 147 15.14 -5.43 1.76
C VAL A 147 14.82 -6.74 1.03
N SER A 148 14.76 -7.85 1.77
CA SER A 148 14.41 -9.19 1.24
C SER A 148 13.00 -9.65 1.65
N SER A 149 12.56 -10.80 1.15
CA SER A 149 11.25 -11.40 1.47
C SER A 149 11.03 -11.69 2.97
N ALA A 150 12.11 -11.90 3.74
CA ALA A 150 12.05 -12.10 5.19
C ALA A 150 11.40 -10.91 5.91
N TRP A 151 11.45 -9.71 5.32
CA TRP A 151 10.84 -8.50 5.83
C TRP A 151 9.32 -8.56 5.98
N PHE A 152 8.67 -9.45 5.24
CA PHE A 152 7.21 -9.66 5.27
C PHE A 152 6.78 -10.58 6.43
N GLY A 153 7.73 -11.24 7.10
CA GLY A 153 7.46 -12.18 8.19
C GLY A 153 6.44 -13.23 7.77
N SER A 154 5.37 -13.36 8.55
CA SER A 154 4.30 -14.33 8.28
C SER A 154 3.49 -14.09 7.00
N LEU A 155 3.59 -12.90 6.40
CA LEU A 155 2.90 -12.57 5.16
C LEU A 155 3.72 -12.95 3.92
N SER A 156 4.98 -13.35 4.08
CA SER A 156 5.93 -13.63 2.98
C SER A 156 5.36 -14.55 1.91
N SER A 157 4.68 -15.64 2.28
CA SER A 157 4.09 -16.61 1.33
C SER A 157 2.95 -16.05 0.47
N ARG A 158 2.42 -14.87 0.80
CA ARG A 158 1.38 -14.18 0.03
C ARG A 158 1.94 -13.28 -1.05
N PHE A 159 3.22 -12.92 -0.97
CA PHE A 159 3.84 -11.96 -1.87
C PHE A 159 4.79 -12.64 -2.85
N ARG A 160 4.83 -12.08 -4.06
CA ARG A 160 5.83 -12.42 -5.07
C ARG A 160 6.58 -11.14 -5.45
N CYS A 161 7.90 -11.23 -5.56
CA CYS A 161 8.69 -10.14 -6.12
C CYS A 161 8.39 -10.06 -7.61
N VAL A 162 8.03 -8.88 -8.10
CA VAL A 162 7.65 -8.65 -9.50
C VAL A 162 8.60 -7.70 -10.21
N GLY A 163 9.59 -7.13 -9.53
CA GLY A 163 10.61 -6.31 -10.19
C GLY A 163 11.25 -5.27 -9.26
N SER A 164 12.00 -4.37 -9.89
CA SER A 164 12.71 -3.30 -9.19
C SER A 164 11.81 -2.08 -9.02
N ALA A 165 11.84 -1.48 -7.83
CA ALA A 165 11.17 -0.21 -7.59
C ALA A 165 12.04 0.95 -8.07
N PRO A 166 11.45 2.10 -8.47
CA PRO A 166 12.20 3.29 -8.88
C PRO A 166 13.17 3.85 -7.82
N CYS A 167 12.96 3.49 -6.55
CA CYS A 167 13.85 3.86 -5.45
C CYS A 167 15.08 2.94 -5.28
N GLY A 168 15.36 2.06 -6.24
CA GLY A 168 16.42 1.04 -6.14
C GLY A 168 16.05 -0.15 -5.25
N GLY A 169 14.81 -0.20 -4.75
CA GLY A 169 14.26 -1.31 -3.98
C GLY A 169 13.49 -2.32 -4.84
N LEU A 170 12.49 -2.97 -4.26
CA LEU A 170 11.74 -4.04 -4.91
C LEU A 170 10.22 -3.79 -4.85
N LEU A 171 9.52 -4.31 -5.85
CA LEU A 171 8.08 -4.33 -5.96
C LEU A 171 7.58 -5.73 -5.59
N TRP A 172 6.67 -5.80 -4.63
CA TRP A 172 6.10 -7.06 -4.15
C TRP A 172 4.59 -7.04 -4.30
N VAL A 173 4.03 -8.03 -4.97
CA VAL A 173 2.60 -8.09 -5.26
C VAL A 173 1.96 -9.29 -4.60
N ALA A 174 0.78 -9.09 -4.05
CA ALA A 174 -0.16 -10.11 -3.63
C ALA A 174 -1.51 -9.82 -4.29
N SER A 175 -2.11 -10.80 -4.95
CA SER A 175 -3.42 -10.66 -5.58
C SER A 175 -4.31 -11.85 -5.23
N PRO A 176 -5.60 -11.62 -4.97
CA PRO A 176 -6.60 -12.68 -4.81
C PRO A 176 -6.89 -13.41 -6.13
N VAL A 177 -6.71 -12.73 -7.27
CA VAL A 177 -6.91 -13.31 -8.60
C VAL A 177 -5.56 -13.84 -9.09
N PRO A 178 -5.49 -15.10 -9.57
CA PRO A 178 -4.30 -15.60 -10.25
C PRO A 178 -3.94 -14.66 -11.39
N PHE A 179 -2.73 -14.10 -11.36
CA PHE A 179 -2.23 -13.39 -12.53
C PHE A 179 -2.19 -14.38 -13.70
N PRO A 180 -2.51 -13.96 -14.93
CA PRO A 180 -2.10 -14.73 -16.10
C PRO A 180 -0.61 -15.00 -15.93
N ALA A 181 -0.22 -16.28 -15.99
CA ALA A 181 1.12 -16.73 -15.63
C ALA A 181 2.15 -15.77 -16.24
N LEU A 182 2.74 -14.94 -15.38
CA LEU A 182 3.93 -14.21 -15.79
C LEU A 182 4.92 -15.31 -16.17
N PRO A 183 5.53 -15.28 -17.38
CA PRO A 183 6.62 -16.21 -17.67
C PRO A 183 7.60 -16.14 -16.50
N ALA A 184 8.34 -17.22 -16.22
CA ALA A 184 9.16 -17.36 -15.01
C ALA A 184 10.17 -16.20 -14.74
N CYS A 185 10.30 -15.24 -15.65
CA CYS A 185 11.04 -13.97 -15.57
C CYS A 185 10.21 -12.72 -15.93
N GLY A 186 8.88 -12.70 -15.73
CA GLY A 186 8.02 -11.56 -16.06
C GLY A 186 8.17 -10.42 -15.06
N GLN A 187 9.26 -9.65 -15.17
CA GLN A 187 9.42 -8.39 -14.46
C GLN A 187 8.32 -7.41 -14.90
N LEU A 188 7.67 -6.75 -13.93
CA LEU A 188 7.18 -5.39 -14.14
C LEU A 188 8.42 -4.54 -14.45
N SER A 189 8.64 -4.30 -15.73
CA SER A 189 9.60 -3.30 -16.17
C SER A 189 8.97 -1.92 -16.04
N LEU A 190 9.78 -0.97 -15.60
CA LEU A 190 9.43 0.44 -15.60
C LEU A 190 9.47 1.05 -17.01
N PHE A 191 9.84 0.24 -18.01
CA PHE A 191 9.95 0.57 -19.43
C PHE A 191 9.25 -0.47 -20.29
#